data_AF-A0A8T0HXE6-F1
#
_entry.id   AF-A0A8T0HXE6-F1
#
_cell.length_a   1.000
_cell.length_b   1.000
_cell.length_c   1.000
_cell.angle_alpha   90.00
_cell.angle_beta   90.00
_cell.angle_gamma   90.00
#
_symmetry.space_group_name_H-M   'P 1'
#
loop_
_entity.id
_entity.type
_entity.pdbx_description
1 polymer ?
#
loop_
_entity_poly.entity_id
_entity_poly.type
_entity_poly.pdbx_seq_one_letter_code
_entity_poly.pdbx_strand_id
1 'polypeptide(L)'
;MEPGSGADSGDPASANAKVKRDMVVNLPHQEKPFSLWPGKYHSPVTAALWHARSSFVERARNLAMDGPAQSNLLSKTPEENRTSVVYNFASDKTLREEYRNPWNSIRIGKLLEDLDALAGTIAVKHCSDSDHTTRPLLLVTASVDKISMKKRLRVDVDLQLAGAVAWVGRSSMEIRMEVIQPVRETMDKDDVALIANFTFVARDWKTQKAAPVNFLVPQTEEEKQLFAMGNARDAHRKKLRMESSSSNGSSPFLKQYNDRLTQVLREVLPVHTRH
;
A
#
# COMPACT_ATOMS: atom_id res chain seq x y z
N MET A 1 55.99 -54.83 -0.19
CA MET A 1 54.67 -55.35 -0.55
C MET A 1 53.79 -54.14 -0.86
N GLU A 2 53.48 -53.93 -2.13
CA GLU A 2 52.34 -53.10 -2.57
C GLU A 2 51.00 -53.78 -2.18
N PRO A 3 49.80 -53.21 -2.45
CA PRO A 3 49.37 -51.80 -2.66
C PRO A 3 48.04 -51.49 -1.91
N GLY A 4 47.40 -50.33 -2.15
CA GLY A 4 45.97 -50.17 -1.82
C GLY A 4 45.41 -48.73 -1.86
N SER A 5 44.89 -48.34 -3.02
CA SER A 5 44.15 -47.12 -3.33
C SER A 5 42.80 -46.96 -2.59
N GLY A 6 42.38 -45.72 -2.34
CA GLY A 6 40.99 -45.40 -2.04
C GLY A 6 40.77 -43.89 -1.90
N ALA A 7 40.20 -43.27 -2.94
CA ALA A 7 39.74 -41.89 -2.94
C ALA A 7 38.52 -41.72 -2.03
N ASP A 8 38.43 -40.60 -1.32
CA ASP A 8 37.14 -40.06 -0.89
C ASP A 8 37.08 -38.55 -1.14
N SER A 9 36.13 -38.19 -1.98
CA SER A 9 35.78 -36.85 -2.43
C SER A 9 34.57 -36.39 -1.64
N GLY A 10 34.76 -35.42 -0.75
CA GLY A 10 33.67 -34.75 -0.02
C GLY A 10 33.60 -33.27 -0.37
N ASP A 11 32.59 -32.89 -1.15
CA ASP A 11 32.24 -31.52 -1.53
C ASP A 11 32.07 -30.57 -0.32
N PRO A 12 32.47 -29.29 -0.43
CA PRO A 12 32.16 -28.26 0.56
C PRO A 12 30.82 -27.60 0.20
N ALA A 13 29.70 -28.27 0.48
CA ALA A 13 28.37 -27.71 0.24
C ALA A 13 27.41 -28.02 1.40
N SER A 14 27.59 -27.33 2.53
CA SER A 14 26.51 -27.15 3.51
C SER A 14 26.09 -25.69 3.54
N ALA A 15 24.94 -25.47 2.93
CA ALA A 15 24.27 -24.21 2.70
C ALA A 15 24.05 -23.40 3.99
N ASN A 16 24.41 -22.11 3.90
CA ASN A 16 23.97 -21.05 4.78
C ASN A 16 22.45 -20.85 4.59
N ALA A 17 21.63 -21.47 5.43
CA ALA A 17 20.21 -21.15 5.52
C ALA A 17 20.05 -19.80 6.26
N LYS A 18 20.01 -18.70 5.49
CA LYS A 18 19.65 -17.38 6.00
C LYS A 18 18.20 -17.42 6.49
N VAL A 19 18.01 -17.50 7.80
CA VAL A 19 16.70 -17.33 8.45
C VAL A 19 16.22 -15.89 8.17
N LYS A 20 15.28 -15.74 7.23
CA LYS A 20 14.53 -14.49 7.03
C LYS A 20 13.61 -14.30 8.25
N ARG A 21 13.83 -13.24 9.02
CA ARG A 21 12.95 -12.87 10.15
C ARG A 21 11.79 -12.05 9.60
N ASP A 22 10.58 -12.57 9.75
CA ASP A 22 9.37 -11.79 9.55
C ASP A 22 9.34 -10.62 10.53
N MET A 23 9.13 -9.41 10.01
CA MET A 23 9.02 -8.22 10.86
C MET A 23 7.60 -8.18 11.43
N VAL A 24 7.41 -8.85 12.56
CA VAL A 24 6.22 -8.71 13.40
C VAL A 24 6.40 -7.47 14.26
N VAL A 25 5.64 -6.40 13.97
CA VAL A 25 5.64 -5.20 14.81
C VAL A 25 4.76 -5.48 16.02
N ASN A 26 5.38 -5.85 17.14
CA ASN A 26 4.70 -5.91 18.44
C ASN A 26 4.45 -4.49 18.95
N LEU A 27 3.20 -4.18 19.27
CA LEU A 27 2.85 -2.91 19.90
C LEU A 27 3.50 -2.82 21.29
N PRO A 28 4.25 -1.76 21.61
CA PRO A 28 4.82 -1.59 22.94
C PRO A 28 3.70 -1.41 23.97
N HIS A 29 3.84 -2.08 25.12
CA HIS A 29 2.98 -1.85 26.28
C HIS A 29 3.30 -0.44 26.82
N GLN A 30 2.46 0.55 26.48
CA GLN A 30 2.68 1.93 26.95
C GLN A 30 2.12 2.12 28.36
N GLU A 31 3.00 2.42 29.31
CA GLU A 31 2.64 3.16 30.52
C GLU A 31 2.24 4.60 30.13
N LYS A 32 1.05 5.01 30.55
CA LYS A 32 0.29 6.24 30.22
C LYS A 32 0.96 7.53 30.79
N PRO A 33 0.70 8.76 30.25
CA PRO A 33 -0.61 9.39 30.29
C PRO A 33 -1.17 9.87 28.95
N PHE A 34 -2.47 9.69 28.85
CA PHE A 34 -3.42 10.31 27.94
C PHE A 34 -3.11 11.81 27.77
N SER A 35 -2.76 12.22 26.55
CA SER A 35 -2.88 13.64 26.16
C SER A 35 -3.78 13.72 24.94
N LEU A 36 -5.08 13.91 25.20
CA LEU A 36 -6.08 14.35 24.23
C LEU A 36 -5.82 15.81 23.88
N TRP A 37 -4.83 16.05 23.02
CA TRP A 37 -4.72 17.33 22.30
C TRP A 37 -5.67 17.30 21.10
N PRO A 38 -6.49 18.35 20.87
CA PRO A 38 -7.30 18.43 19.66
C PRO A 38 -6.38 18.36 18.43
N GLY A 39 -6.53 17.32 17.61
CA GLY A 39 -5.77 17.15 16.36
C GLY A 39 -4.81 15.96 16.30
N LYS A 40 -4.61 15.18 17.37
CA LYS A 40 -3.78 13.95 17.32
C LYS A 40 -4.64 12.69 17.21
N TYR A 41 -5.34 12.53 16.10
CA TYR A 41 -6.22 11.38 15.81
C TYR A 41 -5.47 10.22 15.13
N HIS A 42 -4.36 9.76 15.71
CA HIS A 42 -3.69 8.55 15.20
C HIS A 42 -3.92 7.43 16.19
N SER A 43 -4.37 6.28 15.69
CA SER A 43 -4.39 5.05 16.50
C SER A 43 -2.95 4.70 16.97
N PRO A 44 -2.78 3.92 18.04
CA PRO A 44 -1.48 3.42 18.47
C PRO A 44 -0.73 2.70 17.35
N VAL A 45 -1.45 1.98 16.49
CA VAL A 45 -0.89 1.26 15.35
C VAL A 45 -0.42 2.22 14.27
N THR A 46 -1.26 3.18 13.90
CA THR A 46 -0.88 4.25 12.98
C THR A 46 0.35 4.97 13.53
N ALA A 47 0.35 5.42 14.79
CA ALA A 47 1.50 6.07 15.40
C ALA A 47 2.77 5.17 15.33
N ALA A 48 2.66 3.88 15.67
CA ALA A 48 3.77 2.94 15.60
C ALA A 48 4.30 2.75 14.16
N LEU A 49 3.41 2.62 13.17
CA LEU A 49 3.76 2.49 11.75
C LEU A 49 4.43 3.77 11.22
N TRP A 50 3.90 4.93 11.61
CA TRP A 50 4.50 6.22 11.26
C TRP A 50 5.87 6.40 11.92
N HIS A 51 6.05 5.99 13.18
CA HIS A 51 7.36 5.99 13.84
C HIS A 51 8.35 5.04 13.16
N ALA A 52 7.91 3.82 12.81
CA ALA A 52 8.73 2.86 12.07
C ALA A 52 9.18 3.46 10.74
N ARG A 53 8.24 4.03 9.97
CA ARG A 53 8.53 4.71 8.70
C ARG A 53 9.48 5.88 8.87
N SER A 54 9.24 6.74 9.86
CA SER A 54 10.13 7.87 10.15
C SER A 54 11.53 7.38 10.48
N SER A 55 11.74 6.31 11.25
CA SER A 55 13.10 5.80 11.50
C SER A 55 13.82 5.32 10.22
N PHE A 56 13.10 4.72 9.27
CA PHE A 56 13.64 4.34 7.96
C PHE A 56 13.95 5.57 7.09
N VAL A 57 13.07 6.56 7.13
CA VAL A 57 13.15 7.77 6.32
C VAL A 57 14.14 8.79 6.89
N GLU A 58 14.26 8.94 8.21
CA GLU A 58 15.19 9.85 8.91
C GLU A 58 16.64 9.46 8.63
N ARG A 59 16.93 8.15 8.68
CA ARG A 59 18.26 7.61 8.34
C ARG A 59 18.67 7.91 6.90
N ALA A 60 17.71 7.98 5.97
CA ALA A 60 17.95 8.33 4.57
C ALA A 60 17.90 9.86 4.31
N ARG A 61 17.07 10.61 5.05
CA ARG A 61 16.77 12.04 4.81
C ARG A 61 17.94 12.97 5.10
N ASN A 62 18.75 12.70 6.10
CA ASN A 62 19.76 13.67 6.52
C ASN A 62 20.99 13.72 5.61
N LEU A 63 21.15 12.77 4.68
CA LEU A 63 22.31 12.70 3.77
C LEU A 63 21.94 12.66 2.28
N ALA A 64 20.79 12.10 1.91
CA ALA A 64 20.52 11.73 0.52
C ALA A 64 19.50 12.61 -0.22
N MET A 65 18.96 13.68 0.38
CA MET A 65 17.92 14.49 -0.26
C MET A 65 18.40 15.17 -1.55
N ASP A 66 19.69 15.50 -1.62
CA ASP A 66 20.37 15.97 -2.83
C ASP A 66 21.14 14.86 -3.56
N GLY A 67 21.08 13.62 -3.07
CA GLY A 67 21.65 12.45 -3.70
C GLY A 67 21.08 12.19 -5.10
N PRO A 68 21.73 11.32 -5.89
CA PRO A 68 21.24 10.97 -7.22
C PRO A 68 19.89 10.26 -7.14
N ALA A 69 19.09 10.38 -8.20
CA ALA A 69 17.89 9.56 -8.35
C ALA A 69 18.29 8.09 -8.48
N GLN A 70 17.43 7.19 -8.00
CA GLN A 70 17.65 5.76 -8.14
C GLN A 70 17.80 5.39 -9.63
N SER A 71 18.97 4.87 -9.99
CA SER A 71 19.29 4.43 -11.35
C SER A 71 19.08 2.92 -11.55
N ASN A 72 19.34 2.14 -10.50
CA ASN A 72 19.25 0.68 -10.52
C ASN A 72 17.98 0.21 -9.81
N LEU A 73 17.03 -0.33 -10.58
CA LEU A 73 15.80 -0.92 -10.05
C LEU A 73 16.03 -2.38 -9.67
N LEU A 74 15.60 -2.74 -8.46
CA LEU A 74 15.71 -4.11 -7.94
C LEU A 74 14.49 -4.93 -8.37
N SER A 75 14.67 -6.24 -8.48
CA SER A 75 13.55 -7.19 -8.56
C SER A 75 13.23 -7.71 -7.17
N LYS A 76 12.00 -7.50 -6.72
CA LYS A 76 11.53 -7.93 -5.40
C LYS A 76 10.36 -8.89 -5.51
N THR A 77 10.28 -9.83 -4.59
CA THR A 77 9.12 -10.71 -4.45
C THR A 77 8.06 -10.07 -3.54
N PRO A 78 6.78 -10.46 -3.64
CA PRO A 78 5.74 -10.04 -2.70
C PRO A 78 6.13 -10.33 -1.24
N GLU A 79 6.72 -11.50 -0.98
CA GLU A 79 7.14 -11.92 0.37
C GLU A 79 8.15 -10.94 1.02
N GLU A 80 9.10 -10.42 0.25
CA GLU A 80 10.08 -9.47 0.78
C GLU A 80 9.47 -8.17 1.30
N ASN A 81 8.32 -7.76 0.76
CA ASN A 81 7.63 -6.55 1.20
C ASN A 81 6.37 -6.84 2.04
N ARG A 82 6.03 -8.13 2.24
CA ARG A 82 4.94 -8.54 3.12
C ARG A 82 5.17 -7.98 4.52
N THR A 83 4.12 -7.39 5.08
CA THR A 83 4.12 -6.78 6.42
C THR A 83 2.78 -7.04 7.07
N SER A 84 2.78 -7.31 8.38
CA SER A 84 1.55 -7.53 9.12
C SER A 84 1.60 -6.92 10.53
N VAL A 85 0.42 -6.68 11.09
CA VAL A 85 0.20 -6.16 12.44
C VAL A 85 -0.94 -6.95 13.07
N VAL A 86 -0.73 -7.42 14.30
CA VAL A 86 -1.72 -8.17 15.07
C VAL A 86 -2.34 -7.27 16.14
N TYR A 87 -3.67 -7.35 16.25
CA TYR A 87 -4.50 -6.63 17.19
C TYR A 87 -5.03 -7.65 18.18
N ASN A 88 -4.46 -7.64 19.39
CA ASN A 88 -4.82 -8.54 20.47
C ASN A 88 -6.12 -8.10 21.17
N PHE A 89 -7.19 -7.91 20.40
CA PHE A 89 -8.46 -7.43 20.95
C PHE A 89 -9.02 -8.36 22.02
N ALA A 90 -8.80 -9.68 21.94
CA ALA A 90 -9.32 -10.66 22.90
C ALA A 90 -8.73 -10.46 24.31
N SER A 91 -7.43 -10.12 24.40
CA SER A 91 -6.72 -9.95 25.68
C SER A 91 -6.56 -8.49 26.10
N ASP A 92 -6.33 -7.56 25.18
CA ASP A 92 -6.15 -6.13 25.46
C ASP A 92 -7.47 -5.36 25.35
N LYS A 93 -8.09 -5.14 26.53
CA LYS A 93 -9.33 -4.35 26.63
C LYS A 93 -9.13 -2.88 26.28
N THR A 94 -7.95 -2.30 26.52
CA THR A 94 -7.71 -0.88 26.23
C THR A 94 -7.67 -0.66 24.72
N LEU A 95 -6.90 -1.50 24.02
CA LEU A 95 -6.87 -1.51 22.56
C LEU A 95 -8.26 -1.79 21.99
N ARG A 96 -9.01 -2.76 22.55
CA ARG A 96 -10.37 -3.06 22.12
C ARG A 96 -11.29 -1.83 22.20
N GLU A 97 -11.33 -1.15 23.35
CA GLU A 97 -12.20 0.02 23.54
C GLU A 97 -11.88 1.16 22.57
N GLU A 98 -10.61 1.32 22.23
CA GLU A 98 -10.16 2.33 21.29
C GLU A 98 -10.69 2.11 19.86
N TYR A 99 -10.83 0.84 19.45
CA TYR A 99 -11.33 0.45 18.13
C TYR A 99 -12.82 0.11 18.12
N ARG A 100 -13.48 0.07 19.28
CA ARG A 100 -14.90 -0.27 19.44
C ARG A 100 -15.79 0.96 19.33
N ASN A 101 -16.85 0.87 18.53
CA ASN A 101 -17.91 1.87 18.46
C ASN A 101 -19.02 1.59 19.51
N PRO A 102 -19.95 2.52 19.76
CA PRO A 102 -21.03 2.31 20.74
C PRO A 102 -21.91 1.08 20.50
N TRP A 103 -21.96 0.57 19.26
CA TRP A 103 -22.71 -0.64 18.86
C TRP A 103 -21.85 -1.92 18.88
N ASN A 104 -20.77 -1.93 19.66
CA ASN A 104 -19.88 -3.09 19.82
C ASN A 104 -19.31 -3.63 18.49
N SER A 105 -19.06 -2.75 17.52
CA SER A 105 -18.46 -3.06 16.22
C SER A 105 -17.16 -2.28 16.02
N ILE A 106 -16.33 -2.69 15.05
CA ILE A 106 -15.08 -1.98 14.75
C ILE A 106 -15.39 -0.58 14.17
N ARG A 107 -14.69 0.43 14.66
CA ARG A 107 -14.62 1.79 14.06
C ARG A 107 -13.87 1.70 12.73
N ILE A 108 -14.63 1.51 11.65
CA ILE A 108 -14.04 1.28 10.31
C ILE A 108 -13.09 2.40 9.88
N GLY A 109 -13.36 3.67 10.24
CA GLY A 109 -12.47 4.80 9.93
C GLY A 109 -11.05 4.61 10.48
N LYS A 110 -10.92 4.18 11.74
CA LYS A 110 -9.62 3.89 12.36
C LYS A 110 -8.91 2.71 11.69
N LEU A 111 -9.67 1.70 11.28
CA LEU A 111 -9.10 0.56 10.57
C LEU A 111 -8.58 0.96 9.17
N LEU A 112 -9.29 1.86 8.48
CA LEU A 112 -8.86 2.38 7.18
C LEU A 112 -7.61 3.26 7.29
N GLU A 113 -7.50 4.06 8.36
CA GLU A 113 -6.28 4.81 8.67
C GLU A 113 -5.08 3.87 8.87
N ASP A 114 -5.26 2.79 9.64
CA ASP A 114 -4.23 1.79 9.86
C ASP A 114 -3.85 1.03 8.58
N LEU A 115 -4.84 0.69 7.75
CA LEU A 115 -4.62 0.05 6.45
C LEU A 115 -3.79 0.94 5.52
N ASP A 116 -4.09 2.24 5.43
CA ASP A 116 -3.31 3.20 4.62
C ASP A 116 -1.89 3.37 5.18
N ALA A 117 -1.74 3.48 6.51
CA ALA A 117 -0.42 3.57 7.15
C ALA A 117 0.44 2.31 6.90
N LEU A 118 -0.16 1.13 6.96
CA LEU A 118 0.52 -0.13 6.69
C LEU A 118 0.88 -0.27 5.21
N ALA A 119 -0.05 0.09 4.31
CA ALA A 119 0.21 0.13 2.88
C ALA A 119 1.36 1.11 2.54
N GLY A 120 1.39 2.29 3.16
CA GLY A 120 2.50 3.23 3.01
C GLY A 120 3.84 2.66 3.49
N THR A 121 3.84 1.85 4.55
CA THR A 121 5.05 1.15 5.04
C THR A 121 5.52 0.10 4.04
N ILE A 122 4.60 -0.69 3.50
CA ILE A 122 4.88 -1.69 2.45
C ILE A 122 5.42 -1.00 1.19
N ALA A 123 4.85 0.14 0.80
CA ALA A 123 5.31 0.92 -0.35
C ALA A 123 6.76 1.39 -0.16
N VAL A 124 7.11 1.92 1.03
CA VAL A 124 8.50 2.29 1.36
C VAL A 124 9.40 1.08 1.26
N LYS A 125 9.05 -0.03 1.93
CA LYS A 125 9.82 -1.28 1.92
C LYS A 125 10.05 -1.82 0.50
N HIS A 126 9.05 -1.70 -0.37
CA HIS A 126 9.16 -2.09 -1.77
C HIS A 126 10.07 -1.15 -2.56
N CYS A 127 9.96 0.17 -2.39
CA CYS A 127 10.78 1.14 -3.13
C CYS A 127 12.21 1.31 -2.62
N SER A 128 12.50 1.00 -1.35
CA SER A 128 13.86 1.13 -0.81
C SER A 128 14.86 0.30 -1.61
N ASP A 129 15.99 0.88 -1.95
CA ASP A 129 17.15 0.18 -2.51
C ASP A 129 18.18 -0.14 -1.41
N SER A 130 19.27 -0.78 -1.79
CA SER A 130 20.39 -1.09 -0.89
C SER A 130 21.35 0.08 -0.69
N ASP A 131 21.20 1.16 -1.47
CA ASP A 131 22.11 2.30 -1.47
C ASP A 131 21.49 3.46 -0.70
N HIS A 132 21.94 3.64 0.54
CA HIS A 132 21.44 4.71 1.42
C HIS A 132 21.82 6.13 0.98
N THR A 133 22.58 6.28 -0.10
CA THR A 133 22.95 7.59 -0.68
C THR A 133 21.99 8.06 -1.77
N THR A 134 21.09 7.18 -2.25
CA THR A 134 20.11 7.56 -3.26
C THR A 134 18.98 8.37 -2.66
N ARG A 135 18.44 9.28 -3.48
CA ARG A 135 17.36 10.16 -3.04
C ARG A 135 16.09 9.34 -2.77
N PRO A 136 15.44 9.54 -1.59
CA PRO A 136 14.20 8.85 -1.29
C PRO A 136 13.06 9.28 -2.22
N LEU A 137 12.16 8.33 -2.50
CA LEU A 137 10.93 8.60 -3.24
C LEU A 137 9.85 9.18 -2.33
N LEU A 138 9.12 10.16 -2.84
CA LEU A 138 7.85 10.60 -2.27
C LEU A 138 6.76 9.62 -2.72
N LEU A 139 6.29 8.80 -1.78
CA LEU A 139 5.22 7.83 -2.01
C LEU A 139 3.89 8.42 -1.52
N VAL A 140 2.91 8.46 -2.42
CA VAL A 140 1.58 9.00 -2.14
C VAL A 140 0.50 7.98 -2.46
N THR A 141 -0.53 7.91 -1.61
CA THR A 141 -1.75 7.15 -1.89
C THR A 141 -2.50 7.87 -3.00
N ALA A 142 -2.65 7.23 -4.15
CA ALA A 142 -3.37 7.78 -5.30
C ALA A 142 -4.84 7.35 -5.33
N SER A 143 -5.13 6.11 -4.91
CA SER A 143 -6.49 5.64 -4.71
C SER A 143 -6.54 4.54 -3.66
N VAL A 144 -7.69 4.43 -3.00
CA VAL A 144 -8.12 3.23 -2.29
C VAL A 144 -9.23 2.63 -3.15
N ASP A 145 -8.98 1.46 -3.71
CA ASP A 145 -9.91 0.77 -4.61
C ASP A 145 -10.96 -0.02 -3.79
N LYS A 146 -11.72 -0.89 -4.46
CA LYS A 146 -12.86 -1.62 -3.86
C LYS A 146 -12.46 -2.38 -2.59
N ILE A 147 -12.99 -1.92 -1.46
CA ILE A 147 -12.96 -2.62 -0.18
C ILE A 147 -14.06 -3.68 -0.18
N SER A 148 -13.69 -4.94 -0.05
CA SER A 148 -14.60 -6.08 -0.05
C SER A 148 -14.65 -6.73 1.33
N MET A 149 -15.76 -6.55 2.04
CA MET A 149 -16.01 -7.21 3.32
C MET A 149 -16.62 -8.59 3.07
N LYS A 150 -15.87 -9.65 3.41
CA LYS A 150 -16.32 -11.05 3.31
C LYS A 150 -17.07 -11.49 4.57
N LYS A 151 -16.64 -11.00 5.73
CA LYS A 151 -17.21 -11.33 7.04
C LYS A 151 -17.34 -10.08 7.90
N ARG A 152 -18.30 -10.08 8.84
CA ARG A 152 -18.44 -9.00 9.80
C ARG A 152 -17.23 -8.98 10.74
N LEU A 153 -16.58 -7.82 10.84
CA LEU A 153 -15.47 -7.62 11.75
C LEU A 153 -15.94 -7.55 13.22
N ARG A 154 -15.30 -8.35 14.06
CA ARG A 154 -15.58 -8.52 15.48
C ARG A 154 -14.54 -7.82 16.34
N VAL A 155 -14.97 -7.18 17.42
CA VAL A 155 -14.07 -6.54 18.41
C VAL A 155 -13.70 -7.46 19.56
N ASP A 156 -14.30 -8.64 19.66
CA ASP A 156 -14.12 -9.59 20.76
C ASP A 156 -13.12 -10.72 20.44
N VAL A 157 -12.56 -10.73 19.23
CA VAL A 157 -11.54 -11.70 18.80
C VAL A 157 -10.38 -10.97 18.14
N ASP A 158 -9.21 -11.58 18.18
CA ASP A 158 -8.00 -11.01 17.59
C ASP A 158 -8.14 -10.84 16.08
N LEU A 159 -7.46 -9.81 15.57
CA LEU A 159 -7.50 -9.39 14.18
C LEU A 159 -6.08 -9.18 13.69
N GLN A 160 -5.78 -9.58 12.46
CA GLN A 160 -4.50 -9.30 11.83
C GLN A 160 -4.71 -8.48 10.56
N LEU A 161 -3.97 -7.38 10.42
CA LEU A 161 -3.79 -6.72 9.14
C LEU A 161 -2.54 -7.28 8.48
N ALA A 162 -2.64 -7.70 7.23
CA ALA A 162 -1.50 -8.12 6.44
C ALA A 162 -1.59 -7.52 5.04
N GLY A 163 -0.45 -7.29 4.40
CA GLY A 163 -0.44 -6.88 3.01
C GLY A 163 0.90 -7.04 2.33
N ALA A 164 0.86 -7.03 1.00
CA ALA A 164 2.02 -7.07 0.14
C ALA A 164 1.71 -6.39 -1.21
N VAL A 165 2.75 -5.98 -1.93
CA VAL A 165 2.62 -5.48 -3.30
C VAL A 165 2.15 -6.62 -4.20
N ALA A 166 1.03 -6.40 -4.88
CA ALA A 166 0.39 -7.36 -5.78
C ALA A 166 0.65 -7.03 -7.25
N TRP A 167 0.95 -5.77 -7.57
CA TRP A 167 1.23 -5.32 -8.94
C TRP A 167 2.11 -4.07 -8.95
N VAL A 168 2.94 -3.91 -9.98
CA VAL A 168 3.74 -2.70 -10.22
C VAL A 168 3.62 -2.26 -11.68
N GLY A 169 3.51 -0.96 -11.88
CA GLY A 169 3.65 -0.29 -13.18
C GLY A 169 5.01 0.41 -13.26
N ARG A 170 5.10 1.49 -14.05
CA ARG A 170 6.34 2.29 -14.13
C ARG A 170 6.64 3.02 -12.82
N SER A 171 5.66 3.80 -12.34
CA SER A 171 5.80 4.69 -11.19
C SER A 171 4.66 4.52 -10.19
N SER A 172 3.93 3.40 -10.30
CA SER A 172 2.76 3.11 -9.48
C SER A 172 2.85 1.67 -9.03
N MET A 173 2.29 1.37 -7.86
CA MET A 173 2.16 0.02 -7.34
C MET A 173 0.79 -0.16 -6.72
N GLU A 174 0.33 -1.40 -6.69
CA GLU A 174 -0.87 -1.78 -5.98
C GLU A 174 -0.50 -2.73 -4.85
N ILE A 175 -1.04 -2.42 -3.68
CA ILE A 175 -0.82 -3.16 -2.45
C ILE A 175 -2.14 -3.81 -2.08
N ARG A 176 -2.14 -5.13 -2.06
CA ARG A 176 -3.29 -5.91 -1.58
C ARG A 176 -3.18 -6.04 -0.07
N MET A 177 -4.22 -5.60 0.61
CA MET A 177 -4.38 -5.64 2.05
C MET A 177 -5.48 -6.63 2.41
N GLU A 178 -5.24 -7.40 3.47
CA GLU A 178 -6.14 -8.42 3.98
C GLU A 178 -6.29 -8.21 5.49
N VAL A 179 -7.54 -8.29 5.95
CA VAL A 179 -7.90 -8.32 7.36
C VAL A 179 -8.30 -9.74 7.67
N ILE A 180 -7.57 -10.39 8.55
CA ILE A 180 -7.74 -11.80 8.89
C ILE A 180 -8.33 -11.90 10.29
N GLN A 181 -9.39 -12.70 10.43
CA GLN A 181 -10.12 -12.90 11.67
C GLN A 181 -10.91 -14.23 11.65
N PRO A 182 -10.76 -15.09 12.69
CA PRO A 182 -9.85 -14.93 13.83
C PRO A 182 -8.39 -15.20 13.47
N VAL A 183 -7.47 -14.68 14.28
CA VAL A 183 -6.05 -15.07 14.21
C VAL A 183 -5.89 -16.47 14.84
N ARG A 184 -5.16 -17.35 14.15
CA ARG A 184 -4.93 -18.78 14.44
C ARG A 184 -3.51 -19.16 14.04
N GLU A 185 -3.02 -20.32 14.51
CA GLU A 185 -1.69 -20.80 14.11
C GLU A 185 -1.62 -21.17 12.63
N THR A 186 -2.72 -21.72 12.08
CA THR A 186 -2.84 -22.03 10.65
C THR A 186 -3.91 -21.12 10.06
N MET A 187 -3.51 -20.27 9.12
CA MET A 187 -4.39 -19.32 8.44
C MET A 187 -5.12 -20.03 7.29
N ASP A 188 -6.45 -20.00 7.32
CA ASP A 188 -7.27 -20.41 6.18
C ASP A 188 -7.61 -19.18 5.31
N LYS A 189 -7.76 -19.37 3.99
CA LYS A 189 -8.29 -18.34 3.08
C LYS A 189 -9.66 -17.85 3.50
N ASP A 190 -10.44 -18.71 4.16
CA ASP A 190 -11.74 -18.34 4.70
C ASP A 190 -11.63 -17.38 5.88
N ASP A 191 -10.52 -17.34 6.61
CA ASP A 191 -10.35 -16.41 7.75
C ASP A 191 -10.15 -14.95 7.29
N VAL A 192 -9.99 -14.69 6.00
CA VAL A 192 -9.96 -13.33 5.44
C VAL A 192 -11.35 -12.70 5.53
N ALA A 193 -11.50 -11.72 6.43
CA ALA A 193 -12.74 -10.99 6.67
C ALA A 193 -12.91 -9.75 5.79
N LEU A 194 -11.82 -9.09 5.39
CA LEU A 194 -11.85 -7.93 4.49
C LEU A 194 -10.64 -7.94 3.56
N ILE A 195 -10.85 -7.50 2.32
CA ILE A 195 -9.79 -7.27 1.33
C ILE A 195 -9.89 -5.82 0.83
N ALA A 196 -8.77 -5.14 0.70
CA ALA A 196 -8.69 -3.81 0.12
C ALA A 196 -7.45 -3.69 -0.77
N ASN A 197 -7.52 -2.89 -1.82
CA ASN A 197 -6.38 -2.61 -2.69
C ASN A 197 -6.05 -1.11 -2.61
N PHE A 198 -4.79 -0.81 -2.35
CA PHE A 198 -4.28 0.56 -2.28
C PHE A 198 -3.35 0.80 -3.46
N THR A 199 -3.62 1.85 -4.25
CA THR A 199 -2.72 2.27 -5.31
C THR A 199 -1.82 3.38 -4.79
N PHE A 200 -0.51 3.13 -4.79
CA PHE A 200 0.52 4.13 -4.49
C PHE A 200 1.20 4.60 -5.76
N VAL A 201 1.63 5.86 -5.77
CA VAL A 201 2.43 6.46 -6.85
C VAL A 201 3.72 6.99 -6.26
N ALA A 202 4.83 6.69 -6.92
CA ALA A 202 6.15 7.17 -6.57
C ALA A 202 6.50 8.44 -7.36
N ARG A 203 6.99 9.43 -6.64
CA ARG A 203 7.49 10.70 -7.20
C ARG A 203 8.91 10.93 -6.70
N ASP A 204 9.75 11.50 -7.54
CA ASP A 204 11.07 11.96 -7.11
C ASP A 204 10.88 13.14 -6.14
N TRP A 205 11.53 13.09 -4.98
CA TRP A 205 11.32 14.07 -3.94
C TRP A 205 11.64 15.52 -4.38
N LYS A 206 12.67 15.71 -5.21
CA LYS A 206 13.14 17.04 -5.62
C LYS A 206 12.33 17.62 -6.77
N THR A 207 12.16 16.84 -7.82
CA THR A 207 11.49 17.25 -9.06
C THR A 207 9.98 17.09 -9.00
N GLN A 208 9.47 16.32 -8.03
CA GLN A 208 8.06 15.94 -7.91
C GLN A 208 7.52 15.24 -9.17
N LYS A 209 8.38 14.77 -10.08
CA LYS A 209 7.96 14.01 -11.27
C LYS A 209 7.80 12.54 -10.91
N ALA A 210 7.01 11.81 -11.71
CA ALA A 210 6.85 10.37 -11.56
C ALA A 210 8.22 9.67 -11.59
N ALA A 211 8.52 8.88 -10.56
CA ALA A 211 9.77 8.15 -10.42
C ALA A 211 9.55 6.65 -10.60
N PRO A 212 10.51 5.93 -11.19
CA PRO A 212 10.38 4.48 -11.36
C PRO A 212 10.35 3.77 -10.00
N VAL A 213 9.64 2.64 -9.94
CA VAL A 213 9.60 1.75 -8.78
C VAL A 213 10.30 0.43 -9.09
N ASN A 214 10.71 -0.29 -8.04
CA ASN A 214 11.31 -1.61 -8.18
C ASN A 214 10.37 -2.59 -8.90
N PHE A 215 10.92 -3.60 -9.56
CA PHE A 215 10.16 -4.63 -10.23
C PHE A 215 9.58 -5.62 -9.20
N LEU A 216 8.42 -6.20 -9.53
CA LEU A 216 7.79 -7.26 -8.75
C LEU A 216 7.92 -8.59 -9.49
N VAL A 217 8.34 -9.63 -8.77
CA VAL A 217 8.44 -11.01 -9.28
C VAL A 217 7.51 -11.93 -8.47
N PRO A 218 6.25 -12.09 -8.91
CA PRO A 218 5.30 -13.03 -8.31
C PRO A 218 5.86 -14.46 -8.28
N GLN A 219 5.75 -15.15 -7.14
CA GLN A 219 6.25 -16.51 -6.95
C GLN A 219 5.11 -17.52 -7.03
N THR A 220 4.05 -17.31 -6.24
CA THR A 220 2.93 -18.24 -6.14
C THR A 220 1.93 -18.06 -7.28
N GLU A 221 1.10 -19.08 -7.52
CA GLU A 221 0.07 -19.01 -8.55
C GLU A 221 -0.96 -17.90 -8.28
N GLU A 222 -1.34 -17.72 -7.01
CA GLU A 222 -2.22 -16.62 -6.60
C GLU A 222 -1.59 -15.25 -6.84
N GLU A 223 -0.31 -15.07 -6.52
CA GLU A 223 0.42 -13.82 -6.80
C GLU A 223 0.50 -13.54 -8.31
N LYS A 224 0.75 -14.57 -9.13
CA LYS A 224 0.80 -14.43 -10.60
C LYS A 224 -0.56 -14.01 -11.14
N GLN A 225 -1.64 -14.60 -10.64
CA GLN A 225 -3.00 -14.22 -11.01
C GLN A 225 -3.31 -12.77 -10.63
N LEU A 226 -2.97 -12.36 -9.40
CA LEU A 226 -3.14 -10.97 -8.96
C LEU A 226 -2.36 -9.99 -9.83
N PHE A 227 -1.12 -10.35 -10.19
CA PHE A 227 -0.29 -9.53 -11.08
C PHE A 227 -0.90 -9.41 -12.48
N ALA A 228 -1.40 -10.50 -13.05
CA ALA A 228 -2.08 -10.51 -14.34
C ALA A 228 -3.36 -9.65 -14.32
N MET A 229 -4.16 -9.74 -13.26
CA MET A 229 -5.33 -8.87 -13.06
C MET A 229 -4.93 -7.38 -12.97
N GLY A 230 -3.80 -7.07 -12.33
CA GLY A 230 -3.23 -5.73 -12.30
C GLY A 230 -2.85 -5.21 -13.67
N ASN A 231 -2.19 -6.04 -14.49
CA ASN A 231 -1.85 -5.70 -15.88
C ASN A 231 -3.10 -5.41 -16.71
N ALA A 232 -4.15 -6.23 -16.58
CA ALA A 232 -5.42 -6.02 -17.27
C ALA A 232 -6.07 -4.69 -16.88
N ARG A 233 -6.08 -4.35 -15.58
CA ARG A 233 -6.62 -3.08 -15.09
C ARG A 233 -5.81 -1.87 -15.57
N ASP A 234 -4.48 -1.95 -15.58
CA ASP A 234 -3.63 -0.88 -16.12
C ASP A 234 -3.82 -0.69 -17.63
N ALA A 235 -3.90 -1.77 -18.39
CA ALA A 235 -4.19 -1.73 -19.83
C ALA A 235 -5.55 -1.07 -20.11
N HIS A 236 -6.59 -1.45 -19.36
CA HIS A 236 -7.91 -0.84 -19.47
C HIS A 236 -7.88 0.67 -19.15
N ARG A 237 -7.20 1.06 -18.07
CA ARG A 237 -7.03 2.48 -17.70
C ARG A 237 -6.28 3.28 -18.76
N LYS A 238 -5.24 2.70 -19.38
CA LYS A 238 -4.50 3.32 -20.48
C LYS A 238 -5.38 3.51 -21.71
N LYS A 239 -6.20 2.51 -22.06
CA LYS A 239 -7.17 2.60 -23.16
C LYS A 239 -8.17 3.74 -22.95
N LEU A 240 -8.80 3.81 -21.78
CA LEU A 240 -9.73 4.89 -21.44
C LEU A 240 -9.05 6.27 -21.49
N ARG A 241 -7.79 6.39 -21.06
CA ARG A 241 -7.03 7.64 -21.17
C ARG A 241 -6.79 8.05 -22.61
N MET A 242 -6.43 7.11 -23.48
CA MET A 242 -6.24 7.38 -24.92
C MET A 242 -7.56 7.82 -25.56
N GLU A 243 -8.66 7.11 -25.30
CA GLU A 243 -9.99 7.46 -25.80
C GLU A 243 -10.46 8.84 -25.31
N SER A 244 -10.26 9.13 -24.02
CA SER A 244 -10.60 10.44 -23.45
C SER A 244 -9.77 11.60 -24.03
N SER A 245 -8.50 11.32 -24.37
CA SER A 245 -7.57 12.29 -24.97
C SER A 245 -7.89 12.54 -26.44
N SER A 246 -8.44 11.55 -27.15
CA SER A 246 -8.99 11.68 -28.51
C SER A 246 -10.36 12.38 -28.53
N SER A 247 -11.13 12.32 -27.43
CA SER A 247 -12.42 13.03 -27.29
C SER A 247 -12.32 14.46 -26.73
N ASN A 248 -11.11 15.03 -26.60
CA ASN A 248 -10.90 16.40 -26.11
C ASN A 248 -11.38 17.51 -27.07
N GLY A 249 -12.22 17.19 -28.05
CA GLY A 249 -13.12 18.13 -28.71
C GLY A 249 -14.51 18.07 -28.07
N SER A 250 -14.66 18.65 -26.87
CA SER A 250 -15.95 18.90 -26.19
C SER A 250 -16.72 17.65 -25.74
N SER A 251 -16.95 17.50 -24.43
CA SER A 251 -17.95 16.57 -23.91
C SER A 251 -19.31 16.84 -24.60
N PRO A 252 -19.95 15.83 -25.22
CA PRO A 252 -21.23 16.01 -25.91
C PRO A 252 -22.30 16.62 -25.01
N PHE A 253 -22.24 16.29 -23.71
CA PHE A 253 -23.13 16.82 -22.69
C PHE A 253 -22.88 18.31 -22.40
N LEU A 254 -21.61 18.73 -22.27
CA LEU A 254 -21.25 20.14 -22.08
C LEU A 254 -21.58 20.99 -23.32
N LYS A 255 -21.40 20.43 -24.52
CA LYS A 255 -21.78 21.08 -25.77
C LYS A 255 -23.29 21.31 -25.82
N GLN A 256 -24.08 20.27 -25.58
CA GLN A 256 -25.54 20.35 -25.56
C GLN A 256 -26.07 21.30 -24.47
N TYR A 257 -25.42 21.33 -23.30
CA TYR A 257 -25.75 22.24 -22.22
C TYR A 257 -25.44 23.70 -22.56
N ASN A 258 -24.27 23.98 -23.12
CA ASN A 258 -23.88 25.32 -23.57
C ASN A 258 -24.73 25.81 -24.74
N ASP A 259 -25.08 24.93 -25.69
CA ASP A 259 -25.95 25.26 -26.82
C ASP A 259 -27.36 25.64 -26.33
N ARG A 260 -27.92 24.89 -25.36
CA ARG A 260 -29.20 25.23 -24.72
C ARG A 260 -29.14 26.54 -23.94
N LEU A 261 -28.09 26.77 -23.16
CA LEU A 261 -27.90 28.03 -22.45
C LEU A 261 -27.79 29.23 -23.40
N THR A 262 -27.06 29.07 -24.50
CA THR A 262 -26.89 30.13 -25.50
C THR A 262 -28.21 30.45 -26.21
N GLN A 263 -29.03 29.44 -26.49
CA GLN A 263 -30.36 29.63 -27.05
C GLN A 263 -31.28 30.39 -26.09
N VAL A 264 -31.33 29.98 -24.82
CA VAL A 264 -32.14 30.67 -23.79
C VAL A 264 -31.67 32.12 -23.59
N LEU A 265 -30.36 32.37 -23.57
CA LEU A 265 -29.83 33.72 -23.42
C LEU A 265 -30.14 34.62 -24.63
N ARG A 266 -30.28 34.07 -25.84
CA ARG A 266 -30.74 34.82 -27.02
C ARG A 266 -32.24 35.11 -26.98
N GLU A 267 -33.03 34.22 -26.40
CA GLU A 267 -34.48 34.41 -26.27
C GLU A 267 -34.85 35.43 -25.17
N VAL A 268 -33.99 35.60 -24.15
CA VAL A 268 -34.27 36.43 -22.97
C VAL A 268 -33.70 37.86 -23.08
N LEU A 269 -32.78 38.13 -24.01
CA LEU A 269 -32.20 39.48 -24.17
C LEU A 269 -32.84 40.25 -25.34
N PRO A 270 -33.63 41.32 -25.08
CA PRO A 270 -34.14 42.17 -26.14
C PRO A 270 -33.00 42.95 -26.80
N VAL A 271 -32.83 42.76 -28.10
CA VAL A 271 -31.89 43.49 -28.96
C VAL A 271 -32.18 44.99 -28.87
N HIS A 272 -31.41 45.71 -28.07
CA HIS A 272 -31.40 47.16 -28.11
C HIS A 272 -30.39 47.61 -29.18
N THR A 273 -30.83 47.61 -30.43
CA THR A 273 -30.23 48.43 -31.48
C THR A 273 -30.49 49.90 -31.15
N ARG A 274 -29.46 50.65 -30.75
CA ARG A 274 -29.52 52.12 -30.73
C ARG A 274 -29.01 52.65 -32.06
N HIS A 275 -29.84 53.50 -32.66
CA HIS A 275 -29.50 54.48 -33.69
C HIS A 275 -28.50 55.51 -33.17
#